data_AF-A0A7I9YAD8-F1
#
_entry.id   AF-A0A7I9YAD8-F1
#
_cell.length_a   1.000
_cell.length_b   1.000
_cell.length_c   1.000
_cell.angle_alpha   90.00
_cell.angle_beta   90.00
_cell.angle_gamma   90.00
#
_symmetry.space_group_name_H-M   'P 1'
#
loop_
_entity.id
_entity.type
_entity.pdbx_description
1 polymer ?
#
loop_
_entity_poly.entity_id
_entity_poly.type
_entity_poly.pdbx_seq_one_letter_code
_entity_poly.pdbx_strand_id
1 'polypeptide(L)'
;MTETVVAVEPSQSSEEQTASAAIEVPENREVDELEVARELVRQARDAGVALTGPDGLLKAVTKTVVETALDEELSEHLGYDKHAPEGRGSGNSRNGVRSKTVLTDACGAVAIDVPRDRDGSFEPQIVKKRQRRLTDVDEVVLSLYA
;
A
#
# COMPACT_ATOMS: atom_id res chain seq x y z
N MET A 1 -66.49 -12.84 5.02
CA MET A 1 -65.23 -12.98 4.28
C MET A 1 -64.46 -11.68 4.49
N THR A 2 -63.80 -11.57 5.64
CA THR A 2 -62.35 -11.79 5.89
C THR A 2 -61.65 -10.43 5.98
N GLU A 3 -60.98 -10.25 7.12
CA GLU A 3 -60.38 -9.03 7.67
C GLU A 3 -59.27 -8.44 6.79
N THR A 4 -59.12 -7.11 6.80
CA THR A 4 -57.90 -6.43 6.34
C THR A 4 -57.27 -5.78 7.55
N VAL A 5 -56.28 -6.45 8.14
CA VAL A 5 -55.42 -5.91 9.19
C VAL A 5 -54.27 -5.17 8.50
N VAL A 6 -54.21 -3.85 8.68
CA VAL A 6 -53.08 -3.02 8.27
C VAL A 6 -51.95 -3.28 9.28
N ALA A 7 -50.96 -4.05 8.86
CA ALA A 7 -49.70 -4.18 9.59
C ALA A 7 -48.89 -2.89 9.41
N VAL A 8 -48.68 -2.19 10.53
CA VAL A 8 -47.68 -1.14 10.68
C VAL A 8 -46.32 -1.81 10.77
N GLU A 9 -45.50 -1.65 9.73
CA GLU A 9 -44.07 -1.98 9.78
C GLU A 9 -43.30 -0.68 10.13
N PRO A 10 -42.64 -0.59 11.29
CA PRO A 10 -41.72 0.50 11.58
C PRO A 10 -40.42 0.28 10.79
N SER A 11 -40.15 1.19 9.85
CA SER A 11 -38.90 1.32 9.10
C SER A 11 -37.69 1.30 10.06
N GLN A 12 -36.94 0.21 10.05
CA GLN A 12 -35.66 0.08 10.74
C GLN A 12 -34.55 0.60 9.81
N SER A 13 -33.87 1.64 10.30
CA SER A 13 -32.42 1.84 10.26
C SER A 13 -31.68 1.49 8.97
N SER A 14 -31.34 2.52 8.20
CA SER A 14 -30.31 2.49 7.16
C SER A 14 -28.96 2.05 7.74
N GLU A 15 -28.59 0.80 7.47
CA GLU A 15 -27.27 0.25 7.77
C GLU A 15 -26.20 0.90 6.87
N GLU A 16 -25.12 1.31 7.51
CA GLU A 16 -23.92 1.89 6.94
C GLU A 16 -23.28 0.95 5.92
N GLN A 17 -23.35 1.33 4.65
CA GLN A 17 -22.56 0.70 3.59
C GLN A 17 -21.12 1.24 3.67
N THR A 18 -20.31 0.61 4.55
CA THR A 18 -18.86 0.72 4.47
C THR A 18 -18.39 -0.23 3.36
N ALA A 19 -18.10 0.35 2.20
CA ALA A 19 -17.46 -0.35 1.10
C ALA A 19 -16.05 -0.76 1.52
N SER A 20 -15.92 -1.97 2.07
CA SER A 20 -14.66 -2.70 2.06
C SER A 20 -14.41 -3.10 0.62
N ALA A 21 -13.65 -2.26 -0.09
CA ALA A 21 -13.04 -2.64 -1.36
C ALA A 21 -11.92 -3.64 -1.03
N ALA A 22 -12.31 -4.90 -0.79
CA ALA A 22 -11.41 -6.02 -0.86
C ALA A 22 -10.88 -6.09 -2.29
N ILE A 23 -9.62 -5.74 -2.48
CA ILE A 23 -8.92 -5.96 -3.75
C ILE A 23 -8.82 -7.48 -3.90
N GLU A 24 -9.58 -8.05 -4.84
CA GLU A 24 -9.43 -9.45 -5.21
C GLU A 24 -8.02 -9.67 -5.74
N VAL A 25 -7.20 -10.36 -4.96
CA VAL A 25 -5.85 -10.77 -5.37
C VAL A 25 -6.02 -11.90 -6.39
N PRO A 26 -5.56 -11.72 -7.65
CA PRO A 26 -5.69 -12.77 -8.67
C PRO A 26 -4.84 -14.00 -8.28
N GLU A 27 -5.47 -15.18 -8.26
CA GLU A 27 -4.86 -16.48 -7.89
C GLU A 27 -3.77 -16.99 -8.86
N ASN A 28 -3.56 -16.34 -10.01
CA ASN A 28 -2.54 -16.73 -10.98
C ASN A 28 -1.34 -15.78 -10.91
N ARG A 29 -0.40 -16.10 -10.02
CA ARG A 29 0.99 -15.61 -10.11
C ARG A 29 1.86 -16.82 -10.45
N GLU A 30 2.55 -16.79 -11.59
CA GLU A 30 3.52 -17.82 -12.02
C GLU A 30 4.76 -17.91 -11.10
N VAL A 31 4.74 -17.22 -9.95
CA VAL A 31 5.82 -17.10 -8.98
C VAL A 31 5.32 -17.65 -7.66
N ASP A 32 5.97 -18.69 -7.12
CA ASP A 32 5.70 -19.18 -5.76
C ASP A 32 6.23 -18.15 -4.76
N GLU A 33 5.34 -17.27 -4.31
CA GLU A 33 5.64 -16.19 -3.35
C GLU A 33 6.26 -16.74 -2.06
N LEU A 34 5.84 -17.94 -1.63
CA LEU A 34 6.36 -18.59 -0.45
C LEU A 34 7.79 -19.09 -0.67
N GLU A 35 8.13 -19.54 -1.88
CA GLU A 35 9.50 -19.90 -2.22
C GLU A 35 10.42 -18.67 -2.20
N VAL A 36 9.99 -17.56 -2.79
CA VAL A 36 10.74 -16.29 -2.76
C VAL A 36 10.95 -15.81 -1.32
N ALA A 37 9.92 -15.87 -0.48
CA ALA A 37 10.01 -15.49 0.92
C ALA A 37 10.98 -16.38 1.71
N ARG A 38 10.94 -17.70 1.51
CA ARG A 38 11.89 -18.63 2.15
C ARG A 38 13.33 -18.32 1.78
N GLU A 39 13.59 -18.03 0.51
CA GLU A 39 14.92 -17.70 0.03
C GLU A 39 15.42 -16.37 0.62
N LEU A 40 14.56 -15.34 0.68
CA LEU A 40 14.90 -14.07 1.34
C LEU A 40 15.26 -14.25 2.82
N VAL A 41 14.50 -15.07 3.56
CA VAL A 41 14.79 -15.37 4.97
C VAL A 41 16.12 -16.12 5.11
N ARG A 42 16.42 -17.04 4.18
CA ARG A 42 17.69 -17.78 4.17
C ARG A 42 18.87 -16.83 3.96
N GLN A 43 18.79 -15.98 2.94
CA GLN A 43 19.81 -14.98 2.64
C GLN A 43 20.01 -13.99 3.79
N ALA A 44 18.94 -13.55 4.45
CA ALA A 44 19.04 -12.68 5.61
C ALA A 44 19.77 -13.35 6.77
N ARG A 45 19.50 -14.64 7.04
CA ARG A 45 20.23 -15.42 8.05
C ARG A 45 21.71 -15.57 7.71
N ASP A 46 22.03 -15.88 6.45
CA ASP A 46 23.41 -16.04 5.99
C ASP A 46 24.19 -14.72 6.06
N ALA A 47 23.51 -13.59 5.81
CA ALA A 47 24.05 -12.24 5.97
C ALA A 47 24.09 -11.74 7.42
N GLY A 48 23.54 -12.49 8.38
CA GLY A 48 23.45 -12.08 9.79
C GLY A 48 22.45 -10.95 10.07
N VAL A 49 21.53 -10.69 9.15
CA VAL A 49 20.48 -9.68 9.29
C VAL A 49 19.35 -10.23 10.16
N ALA A 50 18.96 -9.46 11.18
CA ALA A 50 17.83 -9.85 12.03
C ALA A 50 16.51 -9.81 11.23
N LEU A 51 15.59 -10.73 11.53
CA LEU A 51 14.26 -10.72 10.89
C LEU A 51 13.49 -9.44 11.25
N THR A 52 13.55 -9.05 12.53
CA THR A 52 12.91 -7.88 13.11
C THR A 52 13.94 -6.92 13.69
N GLY A 53 13.51 -5.69 14.03
CA GLY A 53 14.37 -4.67 14.61
C GLY A 53 14.64 -3.48 13.68
N PRO A 54 15.44 -2.48 14.13
CA PRO A 54 15.61 -1.21 13.43
C PRO A 54 16.26 -1.32 12.06
N ASP A 55 17.03 -2.38 11.81
CA ASP A 55 17.66 -2.69 10.53
C ASP A 55 17.29 -4.10 10.05
N GLY A 56 16.11 -4.58 10.48
CA GLY A 56 15.65 -5.94 10.18
C GLY A 56 15.08 -6.11 8.77
N LEU A 57 15.03 -7.36 8.30
CA LEU A 57 14.52 -7.73 6.98
C LEU A 57 13.09 -7.21 6.75
N LEU A 58 12.17 -7.42 7.70
CA LEU A 58 10.77 -7.02 7.54
C LEU A 58 10.63 -5.52 7.30
N LYS A 59 11.41 -4.71 8.01
CA LYS A 59 11.42 -3.27 7.83
C LYS A 59 11.91 -2.86 6.43
N ALA A 60 12.94 -3.53 5.91
CA ALA A 60 13.45 -3.29 4.57
C ALA A 60 12.44 -3.69 3.48
N VAL A 61 11.74 -4.81 3.68
CA VAL A 61 10.67 -5.27 2.79
C VAL A 61 9.50 -4.27 2.81
N THR A 62 8.99 -3.89 3.98
CA THR A 62 7.91 -2.90 4.10
C THR A 62 8.30 -1.57 3.45
N LYS A 63 9.53 -1.09 3.67
CA LYS A 63 10.05 0.11 3.00
C LYS A 63 9.95 -0.03 1.47
N THR A 64 10.50 -1.11 0.93
CA THR A 64 10.58 -1.35 -0.51
C THR A 64 9.19 -1.45 -1.14
N VAL A 65 8.27 -2.17 -0.51
CA VAL A 65 6.88 -2.31 -0.97
C VAL A 65 6.18 -0.96 -1.01
N VAL A 66 6.29 -0.17 0.07
CA VAL A 66 5.65 1.15 0.14
C VAL A 66 6.23 2.12 -0.89
N GLU A 67 7.55 2.17 -1.04
CA GLU A 67 8.20 3.05 -2.01
C GLU A 67 7.84 2.67 -3.45
N THR A 68 7.83 1.37 -3.76
CA THR A 68 7.45 0.87 -5.08
C THR A 68 6.01 1.25 -5.40
N ALA A 69 5.09 1.02 -4.45
CA ALA A 69 3.69 1.33 -4.67
C ALA A 69 3.43 2.84 -4.82
N LEU A 70 4.18 3.70 -4.12
CA LEU A 70 4.12 5.16 -4.33
C LEU A 70 4.70 5.60 -5.69
N ASP A 71 5.74 4.92 -6.18
CA ASP A 71 6.30 5.18 -7.50
C ASP A 71 5.30 4.79 -8.61
N GLU A 72 4.59 3.67 -8.45
CA GLU A 72 3.50 3.25 -9.34
C GLU A 72 2.33 4.24 -9.33
N GLU A 73 1.86 4.68 -8.16
CA GLU A 73 0.83 5.74 -8.06
C GLU A 73 1.25 7.01 -8.82
N LEU A 74 2.54 7.38 -8.75
CA LEU A 74 3.03 8.54 -9.48
C LEU A 74 3.13 8.28 -10.98
N SER A 75 3.47 7.07 -11.41
CA SER A 75 3.41 6.66 -12.82
C SER A 75 2.01 6.80 -13.38
N GLU A 76 1.01 6.31 -12.65
CA GLU A 76 -0.41 6.45 -13.01
C GLU A 76 -0.85 7.92 -13.07
N HIS A 77 -0.50 8.72 -12.06
CA HIS A 77 -0.82 10.15 -12.02
C HIS A 77 -0.23 10.94 -13.18
N LEU A 78 1.01 10.61 -13.57
CA LEU A 78 1.69 11.28 -14.69
C LEU A 78 1.32 10.69 -16.06
N GLY A 79 0.81 9.47 -16.10
CA GLY A 79 0.49 8.72 -17.31
C GLY A 79 1.73 8.14 -18.03
N TYR A 80 2.88 8.06 -17.34
CA TYR A 80 4.11 7.49 -17.91
C TYR A 80 5.11 7.04 -16.83
N ASP A 81 5.92 6.05 -17.16
CA ASP A 81 6.92 5.48 -16.26
C ASP A 81 8.17 6.34 -16.06
N LYS A 82 8.93 6.02 -15.03
CA LYS A 82 10.18 6.72 -14.74
C LYS A 82 11.13 6.61 -15.95
N HIS A 83 11.61 7.77 -16.43
CA HIS A 83 12.50 7.91 -17.60
C HIS A 83 11.87 7.57 -18.96
N ALA A 84 10.57 7.31 -19.02
CA ALA A 84 9.88 7.05 -20.27
C ALA A 84 9.89 8.30 -21.19
N PRO A 85 10.13 8.15 -22.50
CA PRO A 85 10.19 9.27 -23.44
C PRO A 85 8.88 10.05 -23.55
N GLU A 86 7.74 9.43 -23.25
CA GLU A 86 6.38 9.99 -23.24
C GLU A 86 6.26 11.19 -22.28
N GLY A 87 7.07 11.20 -21.21
CA GLY A 87 7.11 12.30 -20.25
C GLY A 87 7.87 13.54 -20.71
N ARG A 88 8.50 13.52 -21.89
CA ARG A 88 9.28 14.66 -22.39
C ARG A 88 8.34 15.71 -22.97
N GLY A 89 8.22 16.85 -22.29
CA GLY A 89 7.39 17.96 -22.74
C GLY A 89 5.90 17.81 -22.38
N SER A 90 5.53 16.88 -21.50
CA SER A 90 4.17 16.67 -21.00
C SER A 90 3.66 17.77 -20.04
N GLY A 91 4.45 18.83 -19.80
CA GLY A 91 4.15 19.89 -18.83
C GLY A 91 4.56 19.50 -17.40
N ASN A 92 3.99 18.42 -16.88
CA ASN A 92 4.32 17.91 -15.54
C ASN A 92 5.36 16.77 -15.57
N SER A 93 6.25 16.76 -14.58
CA SER A 93 7.34 15.77 -14.50
C SER A 93 7.69 15.36 -13.08
N ARG A 94 8.31 14.18 -12.92
CA ARG A 94 8.87 13.75 -11.64
C ARG A 94 9.94 14.74 -11.17
N ASN A 95 9.89 15.16 -9.91
CA ASN A 95 10.76 16.19 -9.34
C ASN A 95 11.50 15.69 -8.08
N GLY A 96 12.10 14.50 -8.19
CA GLY A 96 12.83 13.84 -7.11
C GLY A 96 11.91 13.26 -6.03
N VAL A 97 12.49 13.03 -4.86
CA VAL A 97 11.82 12.39 -3.70
C VAL A 97 11.96 13.25 -2.45
N ARG A 98 11.12 13.00 -1.45
CA ARG A 98 11.20 13.58 -0.11
C ARG A 98 11.17 12.45 0.92
N SER A 99 12.18 12.41 1.78
CA SER A 99 12.20 11.46 2.89
C SER A 99 11.13 11.78 3.93
N LYS A 100 10.45 10.73 4.41
CA LYS A 100 9.38 10.76 5.39
C LYS A 100 9.50 9.54 6.28
N THR A 101 9.43 9.73 7.59
CA THR A 101 9.34 8.61 8.53
C THR A 101 7.88 8.32 8.84
N VAL A 102 7.48 7.06 8.64
CA VAL A 102 6.16 6.51 8.99
C VAL A 102 6.34 5.48 10.10
N LEU A 103 5.36 5.40 10.99
CA LEU A 103 5.28 4.42 12.05
C LEU A 103 4.37 3.30 11.58
N THR A 104 4.87 2.08 11.65
CA THR A 104 4.10 0.86 11.44
C THR A 104 4.09 0.06 12.73
N ASP A 105 3.07 -0.75 12.94
CA ASP A 105 2.86 -1.43 14.22
C ASP A 105 3.78 -2.65 14.37
N ALA A 106 4.16 -3.31 13.26
CA ALA A 106 5.04 -4.48 13.26
C ALA A 106 6.54 -4.10 13.24
N CYS A 107 6.92 -3.07 12.49
CA CYS A 107 8.33 -2.72 12.26
C CYS A 107 8.77 -1.41 12.95
N GLY A 108 7.84 -0.68 13.56
CA GLY A 108 8.13 0.60 14.20
C GLY A 108 8.39 1.71 13.17
N ALA A 109 9.42 2.54 13.41
CA ALA A 109 9.72 3.67 12.53
C ALA A 109 10.43 3.23 11.24
N VAL A 110 9.79 3.47 10.10
CA VAL A 110 10.29 3.20 8.75
C VAL A 110 10.52 4.51 8.02
N ALA A 111 11.74 4.73 7.53
CA ALA A 111 12.07 5.87 6.68
C ALA A 111 11.82 5.49 5.21
N ILE A 112 10.90 6.21 4.57
CA ILE A 112 10.53 6.03 3.16
C ILE A 112 10.84 7.30 2.36
N ASP A 113 11.14 7.15 1.09
CA ASP A 113 11.29 8.22 0.13
C ASP A 113 10.02 8.37 -0.71
N VAL A 114 9.30 9.48 -0.52
CA VAL A 114 8.03 9.73 -1.19
C VAL A 114 8.29 10.52 -2.48
N PRO A 115 7.90 10.02 -3.66
CA PRO A 115 8.10 10.71 -4.92
C PRO A 115 7.12 11.88 -5.05
N ARG A 116 7.46 12.84 -5.91
CA ARG A 116 6.62 14.02 -6.16
C ARG A 116 6.69 14.48 -7.61
N ASP A 117 5.62 15.13 -8.05
CA ASP A 117 5.56 15.80 -9.34
C ASP A 117 6.10 17.25 -9.25
N ARG A 118 6.30 17.87 -10.41
CA ARG A 118 6.84 19.23 -10.54
C ARG A 118 5.80 20.26 -10.18
N ASP A 119 4.55 20.02 -10.56
CA ASP A 119 3.44 20.94 -10.35
C ASP A 119 2.84 20.84 -8.94
N GLY A 120 3.19 19.80 -8.18
CA GLY A 120 2.71 19.57 -6.82
C GLY A 120 1.24 19.11 -6.75
N SER A 121 0.70 18.63 -7.87
CA SER A 121 -0.67 18.15 -8.03
C SER A 121 -0.87 16.71 -7.56
N PHE A 122 0.21 15.95 -7.39
CA PHE A 122 0.13 14.55 -6.95
C PHE A 122 -0.38 14.45 -5.49
N GLU A 123 -1.38 13.59 -5.26
CA GLU A 123 -1.94 13.28 -3.95
C GLU A 123 -1.89 11.75 -3.71
N PRO A 124 -0.85 11.24 -3.02
CA PRO A 124 -0.67 9.80 -2.81
C PRO A 124 -1.78 9.21 -1.93
N GLN A 125 -2.24 8.01 -2.23
CA GLN A 125 -3.33 7.35 -1.51
C GLN A 125 -2.82 6.36 -0.46
N ILE A 126 -1.81 5.57 -0.78
CA ILE A 126 -1.19 4.60 0.15
C ILE A 126 -0.59 5.30 1.37
N VAL A 127 0.13 6.40 1.15
CA VAL A 127 0.68 7.23 2.24
C VAL A 127 0.27 8.67 2.06
N LYS A 128 -0.93 9.01 2.55
CA LYS A 128 -1.52 10.36 2.41
C LYS A 128 -0.58 11.46 2.90
N LYS A 129 -0.73 12.66 2.35
CA LYS A 129 0.04 13.83 2.79
C LYS A 129 -0.10 14.01 4.30
N ARG A 130 1.05 14.24 4.96
CA ARG A 130 1.19 14.43 6.42
C ARG A 130 0.85 13.21 7.30
N GLN A 131 0.28 12.13 6.77
CA GLN A 131 0.03 10.88 7.52
C GLN A 131 1.35 10.30 8.04
N ARG A 132 1.44 9.97 9.34
CA ARG A 132 2.67 9.43 9.97
C ARG A 132 2.53 8.02 10.50
N ARG A 133 1.33 7.45 10.47
CA ARG A 133 1.07 6.10 10.94
C ARG A 133 0.36 5.31 9.84
N LEU A 134 0.85 4.11 9.59
CA LEU A 134 0.30 3.15 8.64
C LEU A 134 -0.15 1.93 9.45
N THR A 135 -1.45 1.79 9.62
CA THR A 135 -2.06 0.65 10.32
C THR A 135 -2.24 -0.54 9.38
N ASP A 136 -2.65 -0.27 8.15
CA ASP A 136 -3.17 -1.33 7.25
C ASP A 136 -2.08 -1.95 6.37
N VAL A 137 -0.93 -1.26 6.21
CA VAL A 137 0.16 -1.70 5.32
C VAL A 137 0.89 -2.92 5.87
N ASP A 138 1.06 -3.01 7.19
CA ASP A 138 1.69 -4.17 7.81
C ASP A 138 0.83 -5.43 7.65
N GLU A 139 -0.49 -5.32 7.69
CA GLU A 139 -1.40 -6.45 7.49
C GLU A 139 -1.27 -7.04 6.08
N VAL A 140 -1.08 -6.19 5.07
CA VAL A 140 -0.83 -6.63 3.68
C VAL A 140 0.53 -7.30 3.53
N VAL A 141 1.57 -6.78 4.18
CA VAL A 141 2.90 -7.41 4.15
C VAL A 141 2.89 -8.75 4.91
N LEU A 142 2.13 -8.85 6.01
CA LEU A 142 1.98 -10.08 6.78
C LEU A 142 1.10 -11.11 6.07
N SER A 143 0.07 -10.70 5.34
CA SER A 143 -0.81 -11.62 4.59
C SER A 143 -0.09 -12.29 3.42
N LEU A 144 0.94 -11.64 2.86
CA LEU A 144 1.87 -12.26 1.90
C LEU A 144 2.77 -13.34 2.53
N TYR A 145 2.73 -13.51 3.86
CA TYR A 145 3.57 -14.45 4.62
C TYR A 145 2.77 -15.53 5.37
N ALA A 146 1.45 -15.40 5.47
CA ALA A 146 0.58 -16.32 6.22
C ALA A 146 0.25 -17.61 5.43
#